data_AF-A0A0U1NQH3-F1
#
_entry.id   AF-A0A0U1NQH3-F1
#
_cell.length_a   1.000
_cell.length_b   1.000
_cell.length_c   1.000
_cell.angle_alpha   90.00
_cell.angle_beta   90.00
_cell.angle_gamma   90.00
#
_symmetry.space_group_name_H-M   'P 1'
#
loop_
_entity.id
_entity.type
_entity.pdbx_description
1 polymer ?
#
loop_
_entity_poly.entity_id
_entity_poly.type
_entity_poly.pdbx_seq_one_letter_code
_entity_poly.pdbx_strand_id
1 'polypeptide(L)' 'MSALAMLYATYIVKGDKQYKDVPELLKPQVKQILEDQGLGYLTQ' A
#
# COMPACT_ATOMS: atom_id res chain seq x y z
N MET A 1 -13.59 -6.26 0.63
CA MET A 1 -12.35 -5.48 0.84
C MET A 1 -11.35 -6.32 1.61
N SER A 2 -10.14 -6.50 1.11
CA SER A 2 -9.11 -7.32 1.77
C SER A 2 -8.49 -6.51 2.92
N ALA A 3 -8.81 -6.83 4.17
CA ALA A 3 -8.28 -6.14 5.36
C ALA A 3 -6.73 -6.04 5.36
N LEU A 4 -6.07 -7.02 4.73
CA LEU A 4 -4.62 -7.08 4.61
C LEU A 4 -4.04 -5.98 3.69
N ALA A 5 -4.72 -5.58 2.61
CA ALA A 5 -4.24 -4.53 1.73
C ALA A 5 -4.29 -3.15 2.42
N MET A 6 -5.37 -2.88 3.16
CA MET A 6 -5.46 -1.66 3.99
C MET A 6 -4.39 -1.64 5.09
N LEU A 7 -4.08 -2.78 5.70
CA LEU A 7 -3.03 -2.90 6.69
C LEU A 7 -1.65 -2.56 6.10
N TYR A 8 -1.32 -3.12 4.93
CA TYR A 8 -0.07 -2.80 4.23
C TYR A 8 0.01 -1.35 3.81
N ALA A 9 -1.06 -0.79 3.23
CA ALA A 9 -1.13 0.63 2.91
C ALA A 9 -0.83 1.47 4.17
N THR A 10 -1.45 1.15 5.31
CA THR A 10 -1.21 1.84 6.59
C THR A 10 0.24 1.73 7.04
N TYR A 11 0.88 0.56 6.93
CA TYR A 11 2.30 0.41 7.27
C TYR A 11 3.20 1.25 6.36
N ILE A 12 2.85 1.39 5.08
CA ILE A 12 3.59 2.22 4.13
C ILE A 12 3.42 3.70 4.47
N VAL A 13 2.19 4.15 4.78
CA VAL A 13 1.93 5.53 5.22
C VAL A 13 2.70 5.86 6.50
N LYS A 14 2.81 4.90 7.43
CA LYS A 14 3.58 5.05 8.67
C LYS A 14 5.11 5.02 8.46
N GLY A 15 5.59 4.55 7.31
CA GLY A 15 7.02 4.37 7.03
C GLY A 15 7.62 3.08 7.62
N ASP A 16 6.79 2.19 8.19
CA ASP A 16 7.23 0.90 8.75
C ASP A 16 7.57 -0.12 7.67
N LYS A 17 6.98 0.03 6.47
CA LYS A 17 7.20 -0.82 5.31
C LYS A 17 7.30 0.00 4.04
N GLN A 18 8.00 -0.53 3.04
CA GLN A 18 8.02 0.04 1.70
C GLN A 18 7.09 -0.74 0.79
N TYR A 19 6.65 -0.11 -0.31
CA TYR A 19 5.79 -0.76 -1.29
C TYR A 19 6.42 -2.02 -1.90
N LYS A 20 7.76 -2.11 -1.94
CA LYS A 20 8.51 -3.31 -2.34
C LYS A 20 8.29 -4.52 -1.43
N ASP A 21 7.96 -4.28 -0.15
CA ASP A 21 7.72 -5.33 0.86
C ASP A 21 6.29 -5.89 0.78
N VAL A 22 5.44 -5.30 -0.08
CA VAL A 22 4.08 -5.76 -0.31
C VAL A 22 4.11 -7.01 -1.19
N PRO A 23 3.42 -8.10 -0.81
CA PRO A 23 3.24 -9.27 -1.66
C PRO A 23 2.67 -8.90 -3.03
N GLU A 24 3.15 -9.51 -4.10
CA GLU A 24 2.73 -9.17 -5.48
C GLU A 24 1.22 -9.27 -5.70
N LEU A 25 0.58 -10.22 -5.03
CA LEU A 25 -0.89 -10.40 -5.06
C LEU A 25 -1.66 -9.19 -4.49
N LEU A 26 -1.04 -8.43 -3.58
CA LEU A 26 -1.63 -7.28 -2.89
C LEU A 26 -1.16 -5.95 -3.45
N LYS A 27 -0.01 -5.89 -4.14
CA LYS A 27 0.53 -4.68 -4.78
C LYS A 27 -0.53 -3.86 -5.53
N PRO A 28 -1.32 -4.42 -6.47
CA PRO A 28 -2.32 -3.63 -7.18
C PRO A 28 -3.41 -3.05 -6.26
N GLN A 29 -3.83 -3.79 -5.24
CA GLN A 29 -4.81 -3.30 -4.25
C GLN A 29 -4.21 -2.20 -3.36
N VAL A 30 -2.98 -2.39 -2.87
CA VAL A 30 -2.29 -1.40 -2.04
C VAL A 30 -2.00 -0.13 -2.83
N LYS A 31 -1.60 -0.25 -4.09
CA LYS A 31 -1.38 0.88 -4.99
C LYS A 31 -2.65 1.70 -5.17
N GLN A 32 -3.77 1.07 -5.49
CA GLN A 32 -5.06 1.78 -5.58
C GLN A 32 -5.40 2.51 -4.28
N ILE A 33 -5.26 1.84 -3.12
CA ILE A 33 -5.55 2.45 -1.82
C ILE A 33 -4.67 3.68 -1.56
N LEU A 34 -3.38 3.62 -1.93
CA LEU A 34 -2.46 4.74 -1.79
C LEU A 34 -2.79 5.86 -2.78
N GLU A 35 -3.14 5.54 -4.02
CA GLU A 35 -3.55 6.52 -5.05
C GLU A 35 -4.86 7.24 -4.67
N ASP A 36 -5.88 6.50 -4.23
CA ASP A 36 -7.15 7.05 -3.72
C ASP A 36 -6.93 7.99 -2.52
N GLN A 37 -5.89 7.74 -1.71
CA GLN A 37 -5.51 8.60 -0.58
C GLN A 37 -4.56 9.75 -0.96
N GLY A 38 -4.20 9.91 -2.24
CA GLY A 38 -3.24 10.93 -2.69
C GLY A 38 -1.78 10.64 -2.32
N LEU A 39 -1.48 9.40 -1.91
CA LEU A 39 -0.18 8.90 -1.48
C LEU A 39 0.51 8.02 -2.54
N GLY A 40 0.09 8.12 -3.80
CA GLY A 40 0.64 7.34 -4.91
C GLY A 40 2.16 7.48 -5.08
N TYR A 41 2.76 8.57 -4.60
CA TYR A 41 4.21 8.76 -4.59
C TYR A 41 4.96 7.75 -3.69
N LEU A 42 4.29 7.09 -2.75
CA LEU A 42 4.87 6.02 -1.92
C LEU A 42 4.98 4.68 -2.66
N THR A 43 4.48 4.61 -3.90
CA THR A 43 4.55 3.41 -4.76
C THR A 43 5.72 3.43 -5.75
N GLN A 44 6.55 4.47 -5.68
CA GLN A 44 7.77 4.62 -6.49
C GLN A 44 8.90 3.71 -6.04
#